data_AF-B4FVN0-F1
#
_entry.id   AF-B4FVN0-F1
#
_cell.length_a   1.000
_cell.length_b   1.000
_cell.length_c   1.000
_cell.angle_alpha   90.00
_cell.angle_beta   90.00
_cell.angle_gamma   90.00
#
_symmetry.space_group_name_H-M   'P 1'
#
loop_
_entity.id
_entity.type
_entity.pdbx_description
1 polymer ?
#
loop_
_entity_poly.entity_id
_entity_poly.type
_entity_poly.pdbx_seq_one_letter_code
_entity_poly.pdbx_strand_id
1 'polypeptide(L)'
;MSHNTDALYCSKQTAVVRASDDFYPRDPASHTIHIASVAYNSVFLGEFMLPDWDMFHSLHQAGDYHGSARAISGGPVYVSDAPGKHNFELLKKIVLPDGSILRARLPGRPTKDCLFTDPARDGVSLLKIWNMNKFTGVLGVYNCQGAAWNSVEKKNTFHQTGTEALTCGVKGGDVHLISEAATDTEWDGDCAMYRHADGDLVVLPHDAALPVSLKVLEHDILTVSPIKELAPGFRFAPIGLVDMFNSGGAVEGLTYHLLGGDGSTLGSEAVALACMEVKGCGRFGAYSSVRPRKSTLGSAQIELKYDSSSGLLILQLDAMPKERVHKIVIEL
;
A
#
# COMPACT_ATOMS: atom_id res chain seq x y z
N MET A 1 -16.65 -0.57 24.09
CA MET A 1 -15.34 -1.25 24.28
C MET A 1 -14.33 -0.60 23.34
N SER A 2 -14.09 0.69 23.57
CA SER A 2 -13.10 1.53 22.93
C SER A 2 -12.68 2.53 24.02
N HIS A 3 -11.38 2.76 24.19
CA HIS A 3 -10.82 3.76 25.14
C HIS A 3 -11.41 3.78 26.57
N ASN A 4 -11.74 2.63 27.17
CA ASN A 4 -12.13 2.60 28.59
C ASN A 4 -10.92 2.92 29.50
N THR A 5 -11.17 3.26 30.76
CA THR A 5 -10.12 3.59 31.73
C THR A 5 -9.14 2.43 31.95
N ASP A 6 -9.61 1.19 31.82
CA ASP A 6 -8.78 -0.01 31.96
C ASP A 6 -7.73 -0.11 30.85
N ALA A 7 -8.08 0.25 29.61
CA ALA A 7 -7.13 0.28 28.50
C ALA A 7 -6.00 1.28 28.76
N LEU A 8 -6.31 2.45 29.34
CA LEU A 8 -5.29 3.43 29.73
C LEU A 8 -4.42 2.92 30.90
N TYR A 9 -5.04 2.30 31.91
CA TYR A 9 -4.31 1.71 33.04
C TYR A 9 -3.34 0.61 32.58
N CYS A 10 -3.77 -0.22 31.62
CA CYS A 10 -2.98 -1.31 31.05
C CYS A 10 -2.05 -0.89 29.90
N SER A 11 -1.98 0.39 29.54
CA SER A 11 -1.16 0.88 28.41
C SER A 11 0.34 0.60 28.55
N LYS A 12 0.83 0.36 29.78
CA LYS A 12 2.23 -0.07 30.03
C LYS A 12 2.49 -1.54 29.73
N GLN A 13 1.44 -2.36 29.54
CA GLN A 13 1.53 -3.80 29.29
C GLN A 13 1.30 -4.14 27.82
N THR A 14 0.46 -3.39 27.13
CA THR A 14 0.20 -3.54 25.69
C THR A 14 0.26 -2.19 25.00
N ALA A 15 0.96 -2.14 23.87
CA ALA A 15 0.99 -0.97 23.00
C ALA A 15 -0.17 -0.97 22.00
N VAL A 16 -1.06 -1.96 21.98
CA VAL A 16 -2.18 -2.02 21.03
C VAL A 16 -3.39 -1.26 21.60
N VAL A 17 -3.98 -0.36 20.81
CA VAL A 17 -5.17 0.40 21.20
C VAL A 17 -6.23 0.37 20.10
N ARG A 18 -7.49 0.06 20.45
CA ARG A 18 -8.61 0.17 19.52
C ARG A 18 -8.73 1.62 19.01
N ALA A 19 -8.75 1.81 17.69
CA ALA A 19 -8.72 3.12 17.07
C ALA A 19 -10.10 3.78 16.95
N SER A 20 -11.18 3.01 17.10
CA SER A 20 -12.56 3.48 17.03
C SER A 20 -13.49 2.56 17.83
N ASP A 21 -14.78 2.87 17.81
CA ASP A 21 -15.84 1.93 18.19
C ASP A 21 -15.82 0.66 17.34
N ASP A 22 -16.59 -0.33 17.78
CA ASP A 22 -16.70 -1.65 17.13
C ASP A 22 -17.19 -1.54 15.68
N PHE A 23 -16.61 -2.36 14.82
CA PHE A 23 -17.11 -2.59 13.48
C PHE A 23 -18.37 -3.47 13.53
N TYR A 24 -19.47 -2.99 12.94
CA TYR A 24 -20.75 -3.69 12.90
C TYR A 24 -21.07 -4.19 11.48
N PRO A 25 -20.60 -5.39 11.08
CA PRO A 25 -20.68 -5.85 9.69
C PRO A 25 -22.11 -6.02 9.13
N ARG A 26 -23.13 -6.03 9.99
CA ARG A 26 -24.54 -6.11 9.60
C ARG A 26 -25.24 -4.75 9.53
N ASP A 27 -24.58 -3.68 9.96
CA ASP A 27 -25.07 -2.32 9.87
C ASP A 27 -24.38 -1.61 8.70
N PRO A 28 -25.11 -1.35 7.59
CA PRO A 28 -24.54 -0.68 6.43
C PRO A 28 -23.95 0.71 6.75
N ALA A 29 -24.50 1.41 7.75
CA ALA A 29 -24.01 2.74 8.14
C ALA A 29 -22.65 2.69 8.85
N SER A 30 -22.16 1.50 9.23
CA SER A 30 -20.86 1.36 9.89
C SER A 30 -19.67 1.32 8.93
N HIS A 31 -19.87 0.92 7.66
CA HIS A 31 -18.75 0.58 6.78
C HIS A 31 -17.83 1.76 6.45
N THR A 32 -18.38 2.83 5.87
CA THR A 32 -17.59 3.96 5.39
C THR A 32 -17.07 4.81 6.54
N ILE A 33 -17.92 5.11 7.53
CA ILE A 33 -17.54 5.90 8.71
C ILE A 33 -16.47 5.22 9.55
N HIS A 34 -16.44 3.88 9.60
CA HIS A 34 -15.42 3.15 10.35
C HIS A 34 -14.03 3.41 9.77
N ILE A 35 -13.84 3.30 8.44
CA ILE A 35 -12.55 3.55 7.80
C ILE A 35 -12.09 5.00 8.02
N ALA A 36 -12.99 5.96 7.89
CA ALA A 36 -12.68 7.35 8.24
C ALA A 36 -12.26 7.48 9.71
N SER A 37 -13.05 6.94 10.64
CA SER A 37 -12.80 7.06 12.08
C SER A 37 -11.45 6.48 12.50
N VAL A 38 -11.13 5.24 12.08
CA VAL A 38 -9.85 4.60 12.43
C VAL A 38 -8.66 5.34 11.83
N ALA A 39 -8.77 5.87 10.61
CA ALA A 39 -7.69 6.63 9.98
C ALA A 39 -7.42 7.95 10.73
N TYR A 40 -8.45 8.77 10.96
CA TYR A 40 -8.27 10.06 11.64
C TYR A 40 -7.82 9.89 13.10
N ASN A 41 -8.38 8.93 13.83
CA ASN A 41 -7.95 8.67 15.21
C ASN A 41 -6.51 8.14 15.28
N SER A 42 -6.03 7.45 14.24
CA SER A 42 -4.63 6.98 14.16
C SER A 42 -3.61 8.12 14.03
N VAL A 43 -4.02 9.35 13.68
CA VAL A 43 -3.13 10.54 13.70
C VAL A 43 -2.65 10.83 15.12
N PHE A 44 -3.55 10.72 16.10
CA PHE A 44 -3.21 10.94 17.51
C PHE A 44 -2.70 9.66 18.18
N LEU A 45 -3.48 8.58 18.08
CA LEU A 45 -3.17 7.32 18.77
C LEU A 45 -1.85 6.70 18.29
N GLY A 46 -1.57 6.84 16.99
CA GLY A 46 -0.38 6.29 16.36
C GLY A 46 0.94 6.93 16.79
N GLU A 47 0.92 7.99 17.58
CA GLU A 47 2.13 8.63 18.13
C GLU A 47 2.72 7.85 19.32
N PHE A 48 1.89 7.10 20.05
CA PHE A 48 2.30 6.43 21.29
C PHE A 48 1.80 5.00 21.42
N MET A 49 0.86 4.57 20.58
CA MET A 49 0.32 3.21 20.54
C MET A 49 0.27 2.69 19.09
N LEU A 50 0.15 1.39 18.92
CA LEU A 50 -0.22 0.71 17.69
C LEU A 50 -1.74 0.68 17.54
N PRO A 51 -2.33 1.44 16.60
CA PRO A 51 -3.78 1.45 16.41
C PRO A 51 -4.28 0.11 15.86
N ASP A 52 -5.30 -0.42 16.51
CA ASP A 52 -6.08 -1.58 16.09
C ASP A 52 -7.35 -1.10 15.40
N TRP A 53 -7.43 -1.38 14.10
CA TRP A 53 -8.54 -1.00 13.23
C TRP A 53 -9.70 -2.00 13.29
N ASP A 54 -9.72 -2.86 14.30
CA ASP A 54 -10.74 -3.88 14.52
C ASP A 54 -10.79 -4.95 13.42
N MET A 55 -11.56 -6.01 13.70
CA MET A 55 -11.82 -7.11 12.79
C MET A 55 -12.57 -6.69 11.53
N PHE A 56 -12.54 -7.56 10.52
CA PHE A 56 -13.44 -7.49 9.37
C PHE A 56 -13.93 -8.88 8.95
N HIS A 57 -14.96 -8.91 8.11
CA HIS A 57 -15.43 -10.12 7.44
C HIS A 57 -14.87 -10.15 6.00
N SER A 58 -14.12 -11.19 5.66
CA SER A 58 -13.56 -11.35 4.31
C SER A 58 -14.63 -11.77 3.31
N LEU A 59 -15.61 -12.57 3.74
CA LEU A 59 -16.76 -12.97 2.92
C LEU A 59 -17.93 -12.00 3.14
N HIS A 60 -17.75 -10.78 2.65
CA HIS A 60 -18.75 -9.71 2.73
C HIS A 60 -18.69 -8.82 1.48
N GLN A 61 -19.78 -8.12 1.14
CA GLN A 61 -19.80 -7.20 0.00
C GLN A 61 -18.76 -6.07 0.14
N ALA A 62 -18.59 -5.56 1.37
CA ALA A 62 -17.54 -4.60 1.72
C ALA A 62 -16.21 -5.25 2.15
N GLY A 63 -16.04 -6.56 1.89
CA GLY A 63 -14.88 -7.33 2.36
C GLY A 63 -13.56 -6.80 1.78
N ASP A 64 -13.51 -6.57 0.47
CA ASP A 64 -12.31 -6.07 -0.23
C ASP A 64 -11.95 -4.65 0.26
N TYR A 65 -12.95 -3.77 0.40
CA TYR A 65 -12.82 -2.41 0.97
C TYR A 65 -12.23 -2.40 2.39
N HIS A 66 -12.68 -3.31 3.25
CA HIS A 66 -12.16 -3.40 4.61
C HIS A 66 -10.81 -4.14 4.69
N GLY A 67 -10.61 -5.16 3.86
CA GLY A 67 -9.37 -5.94 3.82
C GLY A 67 -8.18 -5.10 3.37
N SER A 68 -8.38 -4.28 2.34
CA SER A 68 -7.35 -3.34 1.85
C SER A 68 -6.98 -2.29 2.91
N ALA A 69 -7.96 -1.73 3.62
CA ALA A 69 -7.73 -0.81 4.72
C ALA A 69 -6.89 -1.43 5.85
N ARG A 70 -7.19 -2.68 6.23
CA ARG A 70 -6.38 -3.39 7.25
C ARG A 70 -4.96 -3.67 6.75
N ALA A 71 -4.80 -4.05 5.49
CA ALA A 71 -3.48 -4.32 4.90
C ALA A 71 -2.55 -3.09 4.95
N ILE A 72 -3.09 -1.88 4.81
CA ILE A 72 -2.30 -0.63 4.84
C ILE A 72 -2.28 0.07 6.21
N SER A 73 -3.00 -0.45 7.20
CA SER A 73 -3.14 0.17 8.52
C SER A 73 -1.84 0.19 9.34
N GLY A 74 -0.91 -0.73 9.04
CA GLY A 74 0.27 -1.02 9.88
C GLY A 74 -0.06 -1.68 11.23
N GLY A 75 -1.34 -1.88 11.54
CA GLY A 75 -1.83 -2.55 12.72
C GLY A 75 -1.98 -4.07 12.56
N PRO A 76 -2.62 -4.73 13.52
CA PRO A 76 -3.01 -6.14 13.40
C PRO A 76 -4.11 -6.34 12.34
N VAL A 77 -4.19 -7.57 11.82
CA VAL A 77 -5.27 -7.99 10.90
C VAL A 77 -6.07 -9.11 11.56
N TYR A 78 -7.32 -8.83 11.89
CA TYR A 78 -8.24 -9.81 12.47
C TYR A 78 -9.37 -10.13 11.50
N VAL A 79 -9.56 -11.42 11.21
CA VAL A 79 -10.64 -11.93 10.37
C VAL A 79 -11.64 -12.64 11.28
N SER A 80 -12.89 -12.21 11.25
CA SER A 80 -13.96 -12.75 12.11
C SER A 80 -15.09 -13.40 11.31
N ASP A 81 -14.72 -14.08 10.22
CA ASP A 81 -15.68 -14.85 9.46
C ASP A 81 -16.17 -16.06 10.27
N ALA A 82 -17.37 -16.53 9.92
CA ALA A 82 -17.82 -17.83 10.41
C ALA A 82 -16.87 -18.95 9.95
N PRO A 83 -16.63 -19.99 10.75
CA PRO A 83 -15.79 -21.12 10.37
C PRO A 83 -16.19 -21.70 9.00
N GLY A 84 -15.22 -21.83 8.09
CA GLY A 84 -15.43 -22.34 6.74
C GLY A 84 -16.11 -21.35 5.78
N LYS A 85 -16.30 -20.09 6.17
CA LYS A 85 -16.91 -19.03 5.36
C LYS A 85 -15.92 -17.89 5.08
N HIS A 86 -14.75 -18.24 4.56
CA HIS A 86 -13.69 -17.30 4.22
C HIS A 86 -13.65 -17.01 2.72
N ASN A 87 -13.29 -15.77 2.36
CA ASN A 87 -12.89 -15.41 1.02
C ASN A 87 -11.37 -15.53 0.88
N PHE A 88 -10.89 -16.71 0.48
CA PHE A 88 -9.45 -16.95 0.36
C PHE A 88 -8.76 -16.10 -0.71
N GLU A 89 -9.47 -15.69 -1.76
CA GLU A 89 -8.90 -14.82 -2.80
C GLU A 89 -8.58 -13.43 -2.22
N LEU A 90 -9.47 -12.89 -1.38
CA LEU A 90 -9.18 -11.66 -0.63
C LEU A 90 -8.05 -11.86 0.39
N LEU A 91 -8.07 -12.96 1.16
CA LEU A 91 -7.05 -13.20 2.19
C LEU A 91 -5.64 -13.35 1.62
N LYS A 92 -5.49 -13.94 0.42
CA LYS A 92 -4.20 -14.03 -0.29
C LYS A 92 -3.63 -12.67 -0.70
N LYS A 93 -4.46 -11.62 -0.80
CA LYS A 93 -3.98 -10.24 -1.03
C LYS A 93 -3.37 -9.60 0.23
N ILE A 94 -3.51 -10.24 1.40
CA ILE A 94 -3.15 -9.68 2.72
C ILE A 94 -2.11 -10.56 3.44
N VAL A 95 -2.27 -11.88 3.38
CA VAL A 95 -1.53 -12.87 4.16
C VAL A 95 -0.70 -13.76 3.24
N LEU A 96 0.59 -13.93 3.58
CA LEU A 96 1.50 -14.85 2.91
C LEU A 96 1.21 -16.32 3.28
N PRO A 97 1.68 -17.30 2.50
CA PRO A 97 1.46 -18.72 2.81
C PRO A 97 1.97 -19.18 4.18
N ASP A 98 2.95 -18.48 4.76
CA ASP A 98 3.48 -18.75 6.10
C ASP A 98 2.63 -18.14 7.24
N GLY A 99 1.51 -17.49 6.92
CA GLY A 99 0.62 -16.83 7.86
C GLY A 99 1.06 -15.43 8.28
N SER A 100 2.21 -14.96 7.82
CA SER A 100 2.67 -13.60 8.09
C SER A 100 2.04 -12.59 7.12
N ILE A 101 2.06 -11.32 7.49
CA ILE A 101 1.58 -10.21 6.65
C ILE A 101 2.74 -9.33 6.20
N LEU A 102 2.56 -8.64 5.09
CA LEU A 102 3.42 -7.53 4.66
C LEU A 102 3.01 -6.28 5.44
N ARG A 103 3.30 -6.23 6.74
CA ARG A 103 2.86 -5.11 7.60
C ARG A 103 3.61 -3.83 7.25
N ALA A 104 2.88 -2.75 6.98
CA ALA A 104 3.47 -1.43 6.84
C ALA A 104 4.13 -0.96 8.15
N ARG A 105 5.10 -0.05 8.06
CA ARG A 105 6.01 0.32 9.15
C ARG A 105 5.40 1.27 10.17
N LEU A 106 4.48 2.14 9.74
CA LEU A 106 3.86 3.16 10.58
C LEU A 106 2.38 2.83 10.78
N PRO A 107 1.68 3.50 11.70
CA PRO A 107 0.22 3.54 11.67
C PRO A 107 -0.28 4.26 10.43
N GLY A 108 -1.28 3.70 9.75
CA GLY A 108 -1.92 4.32 8.59
C GLY A 108 -2.63 5.62 8.98
N ARG A 109 -2.46 6.68 8.20
CA ARG A 109 -2.98 8.02 8.52
C ARG A 109 -3.54 8.72 7.28
N PRO A 110 -4.49 9.65 7.44
CA PRO A 110 -4.92 10.51 6.35
C PRO A 110 -3.73 11.26 5.74
N THR A 111 -3.80 11.50 4.44
CA THR A 111 -2.85 12.43 3.80
C THR A 111 -3.09 13.85 4.27
N LYS A 112 -2.10 14.74 4.08
CA LYS A 112 -2.08 16.08 4.65
C LYS A 112 -3.26 16.92 4.15
N ASP A 113 -3.62 16.74 2.89
CA ASP A 113 -4.74 17.39 2.23
C ASP A 113 -6.11 16.87 2.71
N CYS A 114 -6.18 15.69 3.32
CA CYS A 114 -7.41 15.17 3.93
C CYS A 114 -7.59 15.58 5.41
N LEU A 115 -6.55 16.07 6.11
CA LEU A 115 -6.60 16.27 7.58
C LEU A 115 -7.76 17.14 8.07
N PHE A 116 -8.21 18.10 7.26
CA PHE A 116 -9.29 19.04 7.60
C PHE A 116 -10.52 18.89 6.70
N THR A 117 -10.65 17.77 5.99
CA THR A 117 -11.83 17.45 5.18
C THR A 117 -12.79 16.54 5.95
N ASP A 118 -14.06 16.51 5.53
CA ASP A 118 -15.06 15.58 6.05
C ASP A 118 -15.42 14.57 4.94
N PRO A 119 -14.60 13.53 4.73
CA PRO A 119 -14.77 12.58 3.63
C PRO A 119 -16.01 11.70 3.79
N ALA A 120 -16.74 11.85 4.91
CA ALA A 120 -17.97 11.12 5.17
C ALA A 120 -19.22 11.91 4.73
N ARG A 121 -19.18 13.25 4.72
CA ARG A 121 -20.37 14.11 4.53
C ARG A 121 -20.25 15.20 3.49
N ASP A 122 -19.06 15.65 3.13
CA ASP A 122 -18.92 16.87 2.32
C ASP A 122 -19.38 16.71 0.86
N GLY A 123 -19.63 15.48 0.42
CA GLY A 123 -20.09 15.17 -0.94
C GLY A 123 -19.05 15.40 -2.04
N VAL A 124 -17.80 15.72 -1.70
CA VAL A 124 -16.76 16.10 -2.68
C VAL A 124 -15.40 15.43 -2.45
N SER A 125 -15.09 15.03 -1.21
CA SER A 125 -13.77 14.49 -0.86
C SER A 125 -13.73 12.97 -0.87
N LEU A 126 -12.61 12.43 -1.35
CA LEU A 126 -12.16 11.06 -1.08
C LEU A 126 -11.17 11.10 0.09
N LEU A 127 -11.15 10.03 0.89
CA LEU A 127 -10.14 9.86 1.94
C LEU A 127 -8.92 9.16 1.36
N LYS A 128 -7.76 9.80 1.42
CA LYS A 128 -6.47 9.17 1.12
C LYS A 128 -5.78 8.80 2.42
N ILE A 129 -5.28 7.57 2.51
CA ILE A 129 -4.59 7.00 3.67
C ILE A 129 -3.22 6.53 3.22
N TRP A 130 -2.15 7.01 3.85
CA TRP A 130 -0.79 6.64 3.51
C TRP A 130 -0.11 5.84 4.62
N ASN A 131 0.90 5.07 4.21
CA ASN A 131 1.82 4.38 5.11
C ASN A 131 3.17 4.11 4.42
N MET A 132 4.16 3.65 5.18
CA MET A 132 5.53 3.40 4.71
C MET A 132 5.89 1.91 4.70
N ASN A 133 6.66 1.51 3.69
CA ASN A 133 7.47 0.30 3.69
C ASN A 133 8.96 0.69 3.80
N LYS A 134 9.87 -0.27 3.63
CA LYS A 134 11.32 0.03 3.69
C LYS A 134 11.80 0.85 2.49
N PHE A 135 11.32 0.52 1.30
CA PHE A 135 11.78 1.11 0.03
C PHE A 135 10.63 1.62 -0.85
N THR A 136 9.40 1.63 -0.32
CA THR A 136 8.22 2.20 -0.99
C THR A 136 7.31 2.85 0.04
N GLY A 137 6.33 3.61 -0.43
CA GLY A 137 5.09 3.90 0.27
C GLY A 137 3.93 3.03 -0.20
N VAL A 138 2.84 3.05 0.55
CA VAL A 138 1.53 2.55 0.12
C VAL A 138 0.48 3.62 0.39
N LEU A 139 -0.44 3.78 -0.55
CA LEU A 139 -1.55 4.74 -0.48
C LEU A 139 -2.85 4.02 -0.79
N GLY A 140 -3.85 4.16 0.07
CA GLY A 140 -5.22 3.76 -0.23
C GLY A 140 -6.12 4.98 -0.40
N VAL A 141 -6.97 4.96 -1.42
CA VAL A 141 -7.99 5.97 -1.68
C VAL A 141 -9.35 5.35 -1.44
N TYR A 142 -10.19 5.97 -0.62
CA TYR A 142 -11.47 5.42 -0.19
C TYR A 142 -12.57 6.45 -0.34
N ASN A 143 -13.67 6.07 -0.99
CA ASN A 143 -14.89 6.88 -0.93
C ASN A 143 -15.64 6.52 0.37
N CYS A 144 -15.58 7.43 1.35
CA CYS A 144 -16.18 7.26 2.66
C CYS A 144 -17.55 7.95 2.81
N GLN A 145 -18.12 8.49 1.72
CA GLN A 145 -19.35 9.25 1.80
C GLN A 145 -20.53 8.38 2.26
N GLY A 146 -21.52 9.02 2.89
CA GLY A 146 -22.84 8.44 3.08
C GLY A 146 -23.25 8.26 4.52
N ALA A 147 -22.33 7.85 5.42
CA ALA A 147 -22.66 7.57 6.82
C ALA A 147 -21.85 8.45 7.78
N ALA A 148 -22.53 9.03 8.77
CA ALA A 148 -21.91 9.87 9.78
C ALA A 148 -22.63 9.79 11.13
N TRP A 149 -21.95 10.22 12.20
CA TRP A 149 -22.54 10.31 13.53
C TRP A 149 -23.66 11.35 13.57
N ASN A 150 -24.83 10.93 14.06
CA ASN A 150 -25.98 11.80 14.31
C ASN A 150 -26.12 12.06 15.81
N SER A 151 -25.95 13.31 16.22
CA SER A 151 -25.98 13.71 17.64
C SER A 151 -27.37 13.63 18.28
N VAL A 152 -28.43 13.75 17.50
CA VAL A 152 -29.82 13.65 17.98
C VAL A 152 -30.17 12.18 18.21
N GLU A 153 -29.92 11.34 17.22
CA GLU A 153 -30.23 9.91 17.24
C GLU A 153 -29.22 9.08 18.06
N LYS A 154 -28.05 9.66 18.37
CA LYS A 154 -26.92 9.03 19.08
C LYS A 154 -26.47 7.71 18.45
N LYS A 155 -26.44 7.68 17.11
CA LYS A 155 -25.97 6.56 16.30
C LYS A 155 -25.47 7.06 14.95
N ASN A 156 -24.76 6.19 14.23
CA ASN A 156 -24.44 6.45 12.83
C ASN A 156 -25.72 6.35 11.98
N THR A 157 -25.91 7.30 11.09
CA THR A 157 -27.04 7.32 10.15
C THR A 157 -26.55 7.67 8.77
N PHE A 158 -27.29 7.22 7.75
CA PHE A 158 -27.09 7.73 6.41
C PHE A 158 -27.59 9.17 6.30
N HIS A 159 -26.83 9.99 5.61
CA HIS A 159 -27.25 11.31 5.12
C HIS A 159 -27.31 11.28 3.59
N GLN A 160 -27.99 12.26 3.02
CA GLN A 160 -28.15 12.31 1.57
C GLN A 160 -26.80 12.56 0.90
N THR A 161 -26.40 11.63 0.02
CA THR A 161 -25.20 11.75 -0.81
C THR A 161 -25.53 11.51 -2.27
N GLY A 162 -24.71 12.07 -3.16
CA GLY A 162 -24.78 11.75 -4.58
C GLY A 162 -24.44 10.28 -4.86
N THR A 163 -24.89 9.78 -6.00
CA THR A 163 -24.51 8.44 -6.51
C THR A 163 -23.36 8.49 -7.50
N GLU A 164 -22.90 9.69 -7.86
CA GLU A 164 -21.81 9.91 -8.80
C GLU A 164 -20.46 9.58 -8.17
N ALA A 165 -19.50 9.21 -9.01
CA ALA A 165 -18.13 9.01 -8.56
C ALA A 165 -17.50 10.34 -8.20
N LEU A 166 -16.73 10.36 -7.10
CA LEU A 166 -15.88 11.49 -6.74
C LEU A 166 -14.47 11.26 -7.29
N THR A 167 -13.80 12.33 -7.69
CA THR A 167 -12.45 12.28 -8.26
C THR A 167 -11.48 13.08 -7.40
N CYS A 168 -10.31 12.50 -7.09
CA CYS A 168 -9.19 13.23 -6.49
C CYS A 168 -7.89 13.01 -7.27
N GLY A 169 -6.93 13.90 -7.10
CA GLY A 169 -5.56 13.72 -7.58
C GLY A 169 -4.70 13.02 -6.52
N VAL A 170 -3.94 12.02 -6.95
CA VAL A 170 -2.96 11.29 -6.14
C VAL A 170 -1.54 11.66 -6.59
N LYS A 171 -0.68 12.03 -5.64
CA LYS A 171 0.72 12.43 -5.89
C LYS A 171 1.71 11.53 -5.18
N GLY A 172 2.97 11.48 -5.65
CA GLY A 172 4.03 10.74 -4.94
C GLY A 172 4.22 11.24 -3.51
N GLY A 173 4.17 12.57 -3.32
CA GLY A 173 4.26 13.23 -2.01
C GLY A 173 3.04 13.07 -1.10
N ASP A 174 1.96 12.43 -1.56
CA ASP A 174 0.84 12.08 -0.65
C ASP A 174 1.27 11.04 0.39
N VAL A 175 2.30 10.25 0.10
CA VAL A 175 3.04 9.48 1.10
C VAL A 175 4.04 10.43 1.77
N HIS A 176 3.75 10.88 3.00
CA HIS A 176 4.42 12.06 3.59
C HIS A 176 5.93 11.89 3.77
N LEU A 177 6.38 10.66 4.01
CA LEU A 177 7.77 10.32 4.26
C LEU A 177 8.40 9.56 3.09
N ILE A 178 7.87 9.72 1.88
CA ILE A 178 8.32 8.96 0.70
C ILE A 178 9.82 9.11 0.40
N SER A 179 10.42 10.26 0.72
CA SER A 179 11.87 10.47 0.59
C SER A 179 12.70 9.54 1.48
N GLU A 180 12.17 9.07 2.61
CA GLU A 180 12.86 8.10 3.48
C GLU A 180 12.94 6.69 2.86
N ALA A 181 12.10 6.41 1.86
CA ALA A 181 12.14 5.16 1.10
C ALA A 181 13.13 5.22 -0.09
N ALA A 182 13.59 6.41 -0.46
CA ALA A 182 14.57 6.57 -1.54
C ALA A 182 15.96 6.09 -1.06
N THR A 183 16.68 5.41 -1.95
CA THR A 183 18.07 4.98 -1.66
C THR A 183 19.10 6.09 -1.93
N ASP A 184 18.65 7.24 -2.44
CA ASP A 184 19.48 8.38 -2.79
C ASP A 184 19.07 9.60 -1.96
N THR A 185 20.05 10.32 -1.43
CA THR A 185 19.81 11.58 -0.71
C THR A 185 19.43 12.71 -1.66
N GLU A 186 19.79 12.62 -2.94
CA GLU A 186 19.51 13.61 -3.99
C GLU A 186 18.34 13.18 -4.91
N TRP A 187 17.41 12.37 -4.43
CA TRP A 187 16.24 11.95 -5.20
C TRP A 187 15.39 13.15 -5.64
N ASP A 188 15.02 13.16 -6.93
CA ASP A 188 14.34 14.25 -7.63
C ASP A 188 12.82 14.34 -7.38
N GLY A 189 12.24 13.35 -6.68
CA GLY A 189 10.82 13.29 -6.39
C GLY A 189 10.00 12.42 -7.36
N ASP A 190 10.61 11.88 -8.41
CA ASP A 190 9.92 11.03 -9.39
C ASP A 190 9.59 9.66 -8.78
N CYS A 191 8.37 9.19 -9.02
CA CYS A 191 7.88 7.91 -8.51
C CYS A 191 7.39 7.00 -9.63
N ALA A 192 7.57 5.69 -9.46
CA ALA A 192 6.77 4.70 -10.15
C ALA A 192 5.56 4.37 -9.26
N MET A 193 4.36 4.55 -9.81
CA MET A 193 3.11 4.21 -9.14
C MET A 193 2.47 3.00 -9.77
N TYR A 194 2.22 1.97 -8.97
CA TYR A 194 1.49 0.78 -9.41
C TYR A 194 0.09 0.78 -8.80
N ARG A 195 -0.95 0.72 -9.64
CA ARG A 195 -2.34 0.67 -9.17
C ARG A 195 -2.82 -0.76 -9.14
N HIS A 196 -3.23 -1.22 -7.96
CA HIS A 196 -3.54 -2.63 -7.75
C HIS A 196 -4.83 -3.07 -8.42
N ALA A 197 -5.82 -2.17 -8.57
CA ALA A 197 -7.09 -2.48 -9.21
C ALA A 197 -6.94 -2.81 -10.70
N ASP A 198 -6.14 -2.03 -11.42
CA ASP A 198 -5.99 -2.12 -12.87
C ASP A 198 -4.74 -2.92 -13.28
N GLY A 199 -3.79 -3.08 -12.36
CA GLY A 199 -2.52 -3.76 -12.61
C GLY A 199 -1.58 -3.00 -13.54
N ASP A 200 -1.74 -1.69 -13.62
CA ASP A 200 -0.95 -0.79 -14.45
C ASP A 200 0.10 -0.02 -13.64
N LEU A 201 1.16 0.40 -14.34
CA LEU A 201 2.25 1.18 -13.78
C LEU A 201 2.36 2.51 -14.52
N VAL A 202 2.42 3.60 -13.75
CA VAL A 202 2.57 4.96 -14.26
C VAL A 202 3.81 5.58 -13.61
N VAL A 203 4.69 6.14 -14.43
CA VAL A 203 5.77 7.02 -13.96
C VAL A 203 5.17 8.39 -13.72
N LEU A 204 5.24 8.85 -12.47
CA LEU A 204 4.69 10.12 -12.03
C LEU A 204 5.86 11.06 -11.69
N PRO A 205 6.08 12.13 -12.48
CA PRO A 205 7.06 13.14 -12.17
C PRO A 205 6.76 13.83 -10.82
N HIS A 206 7.77 14.47 -10.24
CA HIS A 206 7.59 15.25 -9.03
C HIS A 206 6.37 16.20 -9.13
N ASP A 207 5.54 16.21 -8.08
CA ASP A 207 4.30 16.99 -7.95
C ASP A 207 3.18 16.75 -8.98
N ALA A 208 3.38 15.90 -9.97
CA ALA A 208 2.32 15.47 -10.88
C ALA A 208 1.25 14.68 -10.12
N ALA A 209 0.01 14.72 -10.60
CA ALA A 209 -1.13 14.07 -9.98
C ALA A 209 -1.79 13.07 -10.95
N LEU A 210 -2.03 11.87 -10.46
CA LEU A 210 -2.81 10.82 -11.12
C LEU A 210 -4.28 10.91 -10.66
N PRO A 211 -5.26 11.05 -11.58
CA PRO A 211 -6.66 11.09 -11.19
C PRO A 211 -7.16 9.70 -10.76
N VAL A 212 -7.91 9.65 -9.66
CA VAL A 212 -8.61 8.45 -9.16
C VAL A 212 -10.08 8.81 -8.94
N SER A 213 -10.98 8.01 -9.50
CA SER A 213 -12.43 8.22 -9.43
C SER A 213 -13.13 7.02 -8.80
N LEU A 214 -13.91 7.26 -7.74
CA LEU A 214 -14.53 6.19 -6.94
C LEU A 214 -15.98 6.53 -6.60
N LYS A 215 -16.89 5.56 -6.76
CA LYS A 215 -18.24 5.60 -6.18
C LYS A 215 -18.18 5.28 -4.69
N VAL A 216 -19.28 5.53 -3.99
CA VAL A 216 -19.42 5.20 -2.56
C VAL A 216 -19.09 3.73 -2.33
N LEU A 217 -18.30 3.46 -1.28
CA LEU A 217 -17.82 2.12 -0.90
C LEU A 217 -16.84 1.47 -1.90
N GLU A 218 -16.36 2.21 -2.89
CA GLU A 218 -15.22 1.81 -3.72
C GLU A 218 -13.89 2.34 -3.13
N HIS A 219 -12.80 1.69 -3.50
CA HIS A 219 -11.45 2.05 -3.10
C HIS A 219 -10.44 1.70 -4.19
N ASP A 220 -9.25 2.29 -4.12
CA ASP A 220 -8.08 1.90 -4.91
C ASP A 220 -6.84 1.87 -4.00
N ILE A 221 -5.90 0.98 -4.30
CA ILE A 221 -4.62 0.89 -3.58
C ILE A 221 -3.50 1.14 -4.58
N LEU A 222 -2.53 1.95 -4.17
CA LEU A 222 -1.36 2.29 -4.95
C LEU A 222 -0.09 1.99 -4.15
N THR A 223 0.86 1.30 -4.79
CA THR A 223 2.24 1.29 -4.31
C THR A 223 2.99 2.45 -4.93
N VAL A 224 3.68 3.24 -4.11
CA VAL A 224 4.45 4.42 -4.53
C VAL A 224 5.93 4.10 -4.31
N SER A 225 6.71 3.96 -5.38
CA SER A 225 8.14 3.68 -5.28
C SER A 225 8.98 4.83 -5.81
N PRO A 226 9.91 5.38 -5.02
CA PRO A 226 10.89 6.35 -5.52
C PRO A 226 11.70 5.74 -6.68
N ILE A 227 11.89 6.50 -7.76
CA ILE A 227 12.70 6.08 -8.90
C ILE A 227 14.16 6.47 -8.65
N LYS A 228 15.06 5.49 -8.75
CA LYS A 228 16.50 5.72 -8.77
C LYS A 228 16.99 5.82 -10.21
N GLU A 229 17.63 6.92 -10.56
CA GLU A 229 18.46 7.00 -11.76
C GLU A 229 19.86 6.44 -11.45
N LEU A 230 20.25 5.40 -12.19
CA LEU A 230 21.51 4.68 -12.01
C LEU A 230 22.58 5.23 -12.95
N ALA A 231 22.18 5.49 -14.19
CA ALA A 231 22.96 6.15 -15.21
C ALA A 231 21.98 6.89 -16.13
N PRO A 232 22.45 7.83 -16.98
CA PRO A 232 21.57 8.56 -17.89
C PRO A 232 20.66 7.63 -18.70
N GLY A 233 19.35 7.69 -18.44
CA GLY A 233 18.34 6.86 -19.11
C GLY A 233 18.12 5.45 -18.53
N PHE A 234 18.87 5.06 -17.49
CA PHE A 234 18.73 3.80 -16.76
C PHE A 234 18.15 4.07 -15.38
N ARG A 235 16.82 3.91 -15.27
CA ARG A 235 16.03 4.21 -14.08
C ARG A 235 15.36 2.93 -13.57
N PHE A 236 15.24 2.79 -12.25
CA PHE A 236 14.66 1.60 -11.62
C PHE A 236 13.89 1.95 -10.34
N ALA A 237 12.82 1.19 -10.06
CA ALA A 237 12.05 1.30 -8.81
C ALA A 237 11.38 -0.04 -8.47
N PRO A 238 11.55 -0.62 -7.27
CA PRO A 238 10.88 -1.86 -6.90
C PRO A 238 9.39 -1.62 -6.53
N ILE A 239 8.49 -2.50 -6.96
CA ILE A 239 7.07 -2.43 -6.58
C ILE A 239 6.71 -3.51 -5.53
N GLY A 240 7.30 -4.70 -5.61
CA GLY A 240 7.03 -5.79 -4.65
C GLY A 240 6.06 -6.84 -5.18
N LEU A 241 5.29 -7.50 -4.30
CA LEU A 241 4.32 -8.52 -4.70
C LEU A 241 3.01 -7.88 -5.17
N VAL A 242 2.87 -7.71 -6.49
CA VAL A 242 1.85 -6.87 -7.12
C VAL A 242 0.41 -7.35 -6.93
N ASP A 243 0.23 -8.60 -6.51
CA ASP A 243 -1.07 -9.21 -6.17
C ASP A 243 -1.52 -8.94 -4.73
N MET A 244 -0.67 -8.33 -3.90
CA MET A 244 -0.95 -7.99 -2.51
C MET A 244 -1.23 -6.49 -2.35
N PHE A 245 -2.12 -6.12 -1.43
CA PHE A 245 -2.46 -4.71 -1.19
C PHE A 245 -1.26 -3.89 -0.71
N ASN A 246 -0.46 -4.42 0.23
CA ASN A 246 0.79 -3.77 0.63
C ASN A 246 2.01 -4.40 -0.07
N SER A 247 2.02 -4.35 -1.40
CA SER A 247 3.01 -5.00 -2.26
C SER A 247 4.45 -4.68 -1.89
N GLY A 248 4.77 -3.39 -1.72
CA GLY A 248 6.14 -2.95 -1.41
C GLY A 248 6.66 -3.41 -0.05
N GLY A 249 5.77 -3.86 0.85
CA GLY A 249 6.15 -4.49 2.11
C GLY A 249 6.92 -5.80 1.94
N ALA A 250 6.91 -6.39 0.73
CA ALA A 250 7.70 -7.57 0.40
C ALA A 250 9.20 -7.26 0.20
N VAL A 251 9.59 -6.02 -0.07
CA VAL A 251 10.98 -5.64 -0.36
C VAL A 251 11.71 -5.38 0.96
N GLU A 252 12.53 -6.34 1.36
CA GLU A 252 13.25 -6.35 2.65
C GLU A 252 14.65 -5.73 2.57
N GLY A 253 15.25 -5.76 1.38
CA GLY A 253 16.56 -5.18 1.06
C GLY A 253 16.63 -4.73 -0.40
N LEU A 254 17.38 -3.65 -0.65
CA LEU A 254 17.57 -3.06 -1.97
C LEU A 254 18.95 -2.40 -2.03
N THR A 255 19.77 -2.80 -3.00
CA THR A 255 21.05 -2.15 -3.30
C THR A 255 21.24 -2.03 -4.81
N TYR A 256 22.05 -1.05 -5.20
CA TYR A 256 22.38 -0.80 -6.60
C TYR A 256 23.90 -0.80 -6.79
N HIS A 257 24.36 -1.38 -7.89
CA HIS A 257 25.78 -1.41 -8.25
C HIS A 257 25.97 -0.95 -9.69
N LEU A 258 26.86 0.02 -9.91
CA LEU A 258 27.23 0.46 -11.25
C LEU A 258 28.27 -0.50 -11.83
N LEU A 259 28.05 -0.91 -13.07
CA LEU A 259 28.99 -1.70 -13.85
C LEU A 259 29.67 -0.73 -14.82
N GLY A 260 30.85 -0.25 -14.44
CA GLY A 260 31.55 0.81 -15.16
C GLY A 260 32.04 0.38 -16.54
N GLY A 261 31.74 1.20 -17.54
CA GLY A 261 32.54 1.42 -18.74
C GLY A 261 32.89 2.90 -18.83
N ASP A 262 34.14 3.22 -19.15
CA ASP A 262 34.70 4.59 -19.19
C ASP A 262 34.03 5.45 -20.28
N GLY A 263 32.81 5.95 -20.03
CA GLY A 263 32.16 7.08 -20.73
C GLY A 263 32.15 7.11 -22.27
N SER A 264 32.56 6.05 -22.97
CA SER A 264 32.95 6.11 -24.39
C SER A 264 32.49 4.92 -25.23
N THR A 265 31.82 3.92 -24.65
CA THR A 265 31.22 2.81 -25.40
C THR A 265 29.70 2.82 -25.29
N LEU A 266 29.07 3.63 -26.15
CA LEU A 266 27.67 3.40 -26.54
C LEU A 266 27.59 2.06 -27.28
N GLY A 267 27.20 1.00 -26.56
CA GLY A 267 26.64 -0.20 -27.17
C GLY A 267 27.07 -1.52 -26.55
N SER A 268 26.09 -2.22 -25.97
CA SER A 268 26.07 -3.66 -25.62
C SER A 268 26.46 -4.10 -24.22
N GLU A 269 27.05 -3.28 -23.37
CA GLU A 269 27.41 -3.67 -21.99
C GLU A 269 26.30 -3.36 -20.98
N ALA A 270 26.28 -4.14 -19.88
CA ALA A 270 25.39 -3.91 -18.74
C ALA A 270 25.85 -2.66 -17.98
N VAL A 271 24.91 -1.84 -17.55
CA VAL A 271 25.19 -0.52 -16.97
C VAL A 271 25.05 -0.55 -15.45
N ALA A 272 24.08 -1.30 -14.94
CA ALA A 272 23.84 -1.39 -13.51
C ALA A 272 23.18 -2.71 -13.10
N LEU A 273 23.37 -3.06 -11.82
CA LEU A 273 22.67 -4.14 -11.14
C LEU A 273 21.73 -3.56 -10.08
N ALA A 274 20.48 -3.99 -10.11
CA ALA A 274 19.54 -3.81 -9.00
C ALA A 274 19.40 -5.13 -8.24
N CYS A 275 19.87 -5.15 -6.99
CA CYS A 275 19.87 -6.31 -6.11
C CYS A 275 18.77 -6.13 -5.06
N MET A 276 17.90 -7.13 -4.91
CA MET A 276 16.73 -7.07 -4.03
C MET A 276 16.63 -8.33 -3.16
N GLU A 277 16.22 -8.14 -1.91
CA GLU A 277 15.79 -9.20 -1.02
C GLU A 277 14.26 -9.13 -0.89
N VAL A 278 13.55 -10.16 -1.36
CA VAL A 278 12.09 -10.16 -1.47
C VAL A 278 11.48 -11.29 -0.64
N LYS A 279 10.60 -10.95 0.30
CA LYS A 279 9.83 -11.92 1.08
C LYS A 279 8.53 -12.26 0.36
N GLY A 280 8.14 -13.53 0.40
CA GLY A 280 6.83 -13.99 -0.08
C GLY A 280 6.93 -14.78 -1.39
N CYS A 281 5.81 -14.93 -2.09
CA CYS A 281 5.73 -15.61 -3.39
C CYS A 281 4.61 -14.98 -4.24
N GLY A 282 4.55 -15.32 -5.53
CA GLY A 282 3.60 -14.73 -6.49
C GLY A 282 4.29 -13.84 -7.51
N ARG A 283 3.54 -12.92 -8.12
CA ARG A 283 4.10 -12.00 -9.11
C ARG A 283 4.87 -10.88 -8.42
N PHE A 284 6.17 -10.82 -8.65
CA PHE A 284 7.01 -9.70 -8.22
C PHE A 284 7.11 -8.67 -9.36
N GLY A 285 6.87 -7.40 -9.05
CA GLY A 285 6.94 -6.29 -9.99
C GLY A 285 8.01 -5.26 -9.63
N ALA A 286 8.53 -4.61 -10.66
CA ALA A 286 9.34 -3.41 -10.56
C ALA A 286 9.16 -2.54 -11.83
N TYR A 287 9.58 -1.28 -11.75
CA TYR A 287 9.74 -0.41 -12.90
C TYR A 287 11.20 -0.44 -13.37
N SER A 288 11.39 -0.46 -14.68
CA SER A 288 12.65 -0.09 -15.33
C SER A 288 12.39 0.72 -16.59
N SER A 289 13.20 1.75 -16.82
CA SER A 289 13.12 2.55 -18.06
C SER A 289 13.63 1.82 -19.30
N VAL A 290 14.39 0.75 -19.11
CA VAL A 290 14.95 -0.07 -20.20
C VAL A 290 14.56 -1.53 -19.99
N ARG A 291 14.50 -2.30 -21.06
CA ARG A 291 14.31 -3.74 -20.94
C ARG A 291 15.52 -4.36 -20.25
N PRO A 292 15.37 -5.03 -19.09
CA PRO A 292 16.50 -5.67 -18.44
C PRO A 292 17.10 -6.76 -19.33
N ARG A 293 18.43 -6.88 -19.29
CA ARG A 293 19.20 -7.88 -20.05
C ARG A 293 19.06 -9.26 -19.44
N LYS A 294 19.10 -9.31 -18.11
CA LYS A 294 19.12 -10.56 -17.34
C LYS A 294 18.45 -10.37 -16.00
N SER A 295 17.77 -11.42 -15.54
CA SER A 295 17.24 -11.54 -14.19
C SER A 295 17.68 -12.86 -13.59
N THR A 296 18.09 -12.84 -12.32
CA THR A 296 18.45 -14.06 -11.59
C THR A 296 17.75 -14.13 -10.25
N LEU A 297 17.45 -15.36 -9.83
CA LEU A 297 16.94 -15.73 -8.52
C LEU A 297 18.01 -16.62 -7.85
N GLY A 298 18.76 -16.06 -6.92
CA GLY A 298 20.00 -16.68 -6.44
C GLY A 298 21.00 -16.83 -7.58
N SER A 299 21.41 -18.06 -7.91
CA SER A 299 22.31 -18.34 -9.03
C SER A 299 21.59 -18.73 -10.33
N ALA A 300 20.27 -18.92 -10.30
CA ALA A 300 19.49 -19.38 -11.45
C ALA A 300 18.94 -18.19 -12.25
N GLN A 301 19.02 -18.25 -13.58
CA GLN A 301 18.33 -17.28 -14.43
C GLN A 301 16.83 -17.55 -14.41
N ILE A 302 16.04 -16.49 -14.35
CA ILE A 302 14.58 -16.56 -14.37
C ILE A 302 14.04 -15.73 -15.53
N GLU A 303 12.92 -16.16 -16.11
CA GLU A 303 12.22 -15.42 -17.15
C GLU A 303 11.58 -14.15 -16.57
N LEU A 304 11.70 -13.05 -17.30
CA LEU A 304 11.03 -11.78 -16.99
C LEU A 304 10.08 -11.40 -18.12
N LYS A 305 8.90 -10.89 -17.75
CA LYS A 305 8.00 -10.20 -18.66
C LYS A 305 8.26 -8.71 -18.53
N TYR A 306 8.35 -8.00 -19.66
CA TYR A 306 8.60 -6.57 -19.69
C TYR A 306 7.62 -5.89 -20.65
N ASP A 307 6.91 -4.90 -20.15
CA ASP A 307 6.08 -4.00 -20.95
C ASP A 307 6.85 -2.72 -21.26
N SER A 308 7.22 -2.52 -22.53
CA SER A 308 7.97 -1.35 -22.97
C SER A 308 7.18 -0.04 -22.92
N SER A 309 5.85 -0.09 -22.81
CA SER A 309 5.00 1.11 -22.77
C SER A 309 4.96 1.74 -21.38
N SER A 310 4.92 0.92 -20.33
CA SER A 310 4.90 1.34 -18.93
C SER A 310 6.25 1.24 -18.23
N GLY A 311 7.16 0.40 -18.75
CA GLY A 311 8.39 0.01 -18.06
C GLY A 311 8.18 -1.03 -16.95
N LEU A 312 6.97 -1.61 -16.84
CA LEU A 312 6.67 -2.64 -15.85
C LEU A 312 7.39 -3.95 -16.20
N LEU A 313 8.19 -4.44 -15.26
CA LEU A 313 8.76 -5.79 -15.30
C LEU A 313 8.06 -6.68 -14.27
N ILE A 314 7.80 -7.93 -14.65
CA ILE A 314 7.18 -8.95 -13.78
C ILE A 314 8.03 -10.23 -13.79
N LEU A 315 8.28 -10.76 -12.60
CA LEU A 315 8.89 -12.07 -12.33
C LEU A 315 7.89 -12.95 -11.57
N GLN A 316 7.93 -14.26 -11.81
CA GLN A 316 7.15 -15.22 -11.04
C GLN A 316 8.00 -15.82 -9.91
N LEU A 317 7.56 -15.69 -8.66
CA LEU A 317 8.17 -16.34 -7.51
C LEU A 317 7.28 -17.54 -7.12
N ASP A 318 7.67 -18.74 -7.50
CA ASP A 318 6.80 -19.93 -7.45
C ASP A 318 6.41 -20.36 -6.03
N ALA A 319 7.31 -20.18 -5.06
CA ALA A 319 7.11 -20.63 -3.69
C ALA A 319 7.89 -19.76 -2.71
N MET A 320 7.50 -19.80 -1.44
CA MET A 320 8.22 -19.13 -0.36
C MET A 320 9.71 -19.54 -0.35
N PRO A 321 10.63 -18.60 -0.09
CA PRO A 321 12.05 -18.89 -0.02
C PRO A 321 12.38 -19.70 1.24
N LYS A 322 13.34 -20.64 1.13
CA LYS A 322 13.85 -21.38 2.28
C LYS A 322 14.59 -20.48 3.27
N GLU A 323 15.33 -19.50 2.75
CA GLU A 323 16.19 -18.57 3.51
C GLU A 323 15.50 -17.22 3.77
N ARG A 324 14.20 -17.24 4.16
CA ARG A 324 13.35 -16.08 4.51
C ARG A 324 13.06 -15.08 3.37
N VAL A 325 13.99 -14.85 2.46
CA VAL A 325 13.88 -13.95 1.30
C VAL A 325 14.44 -14.60 0.04
N HIS A 326 13.87 -14.21 -1.10
CA HIS A 326 14.44 -14.40 -2.42
C HIS A 326 15.52 -13.35 -2.66
N LYS A 327 16.66 -13.75 -3.22
CA LYS A 327 17.70 -12.83 -3.70
C LYS A 327 17.52 -12.66 -5.20
N ILE A 328 17.05 -11.49 -5.62
CA ILE A 328 16.78 -11.16 -7.01
C ILE A 328 17.85 -10.18 -7.49
N VAL A 329 18.44 -10.44 -8.65
CA VAL A 329 19.34 -9.48 -9.32
C VAL A 329 18.81 -9.20 -10.71
N ILE A 330 18.62 -7.91 -11.02
CA ILE A 330 18.23 -7.40 -12.33
C ILE A 330 19.41 -6.64 -12.93
N GLU A 331 19.82 -7.05 -14.12
CA GLU A 331 20.88 -6.44 -14.92
C GLU A 331 20.24 -5.54 -15.99
N LEU A 332 20.55 -4.25 -15.93
CA LEU A 332 20.04 -3.20 -16.83
C LEU A 332 21.05 -2.90 -17.94
#